data_AF-A0A258CUE6-F1
#
_entry.id   AF-A0A258CUE6-F1
#
_cell.length_a   1.000
_cell.length_b   1.000
_cell.length_c   1.000
_cell.angle_alpha   90.00
_cell.angle_beta   90.00
_cell.angle_gamma   90.00
#
_symmetry.space_group_name_H-M   'P 1'
#
loop_
_entity.id
_entity.type
_entity.pdbx_description
1 polymer ?
#
loop_
_entity_poly.entity_id
_entity_poly.type
_entity_poly.pdbx_seq_one_letter_code
_entity_poly.pdbx_strand_id
1 'polypeptide(L)'
;MAFQFDSDSQKKVPDMMPPRERIGKFSLLVIGAFVLLIVSLFAWHPMATAVRGVLARRNAKEAQQATAAKDWVKAHQAVTLARQRAPEDEEVMLAMVAFLKVTGSDPGGLAQYLQRLKVKRPLTAEEELTLGRALISSGKTKDAREVYEKLPLKQSTQQPGLELLSSIPSSNVGNSLI
;
A
#
# COMPACT_ATOMS: atom_id res chain seq x y z
N MET A 1 -31.09 51.92 62.96
CA MET A 1 -31.98 50.75 62.81
C MET A 1 -31.09 49.55 62.52
N ALA A 2 -30.98 48.62 63.46
CA ALA A 2 -30.19 47.40 63.27
C ALA A 2 -31.09 46.30 62.72
N PHE A 3 -30.75 45.74 61.57
CA PHE A 3 -31.43 44.57 61.02
C PHE A 3 -31.05 43.35 61.85
N GLN A 4 -32.02 42.80 62.59
CA GLN A 4 -31.90 41.48 63.20
C GLN A 4 -32.13 40.45 62.09
N PHE A 5 -31.08 39.70 61.73
CA PHE A 5 -31.19 38.53 60.89
C PHE A 5 -31.57 37.35 61.78
N ASP A 6 -32.83 36.92 61.73
CA ASP A 6 -33.24 35.63 62.28
C ASP A 6 -32.59 34.52 61.46
N SER A 7 -31.65 33.79 62.06
CA SER A 7 -30.96 32.65 61.45
C SER A 7 -31.90 31.48 61.11
N ASP A 8 -33.16 31.55 61.54
CA ASP A 8 -34.21 30.56 61.28
C ASP A 8 -34.90 30.70 59.91
N SER A 9 -34.51 31.69 59.11
CA SER A 9 -35.08 31.92 57.78
C SER A 9 -34.42 31.09 56.66
N GLN A 10 -33.35 30.36 56.95
CA GLN A 10 -32.79 29.37 56.00
C GLN A 10 -33.59 28.07 56.07
N LYS A 11 -34.68 27.99 55.31
CA LYS A 11 -35.30 26.70 54.96
C LYS A 11 -34.22 25.78 54.39
N LYS A 12 -33.83 24.74 55.14
CA LYS A 12 -33.03 23.63 54.62
C LYS A 12 -33.70 23.12 53.35
N VAL A 13 -33.09 23.38 52.20
CA VAL A 13 -33.50 22.75 50.95
C VAL A 13 -33.31 21.25 51.17
N PRO A 14 -34.35 20.42 51.06
CA PRO A 14 -34.20 18.97 51.22
C PRO A 14 -33.15 18.49 50.23
N ASP A 15 -32.23 17.61 50.66
CA ASP A 15 -31.29 16.95 49.75
C ASP A 15 -32.08 16.21 48.67
N MET A 16 -32.25 16.85 47.51
CA MET A 16 -32.88 16.24 46.36
C MET A 16 -31.87 15.25 45.80
N MET A 17 -32.10 13.95 46.01
CA MET A 17 -31.35 12.91 45.30
C MET A 17 -31.37 13.25 43.80
N PRO A 18 -30.21 13.19 43.10
CA PRO A 18 -30.18 13.51 41.68
C PRO A 18 -31.22 12.66 40.94
N PRO A 19 -32.05 13.27 40.08
CA PRO A 19 -33.08 12.53 39.36
C PRO A 19 -32.40 11.40 38.58
N ARG A 20 -32.78 10.16 38.88
CA ARG A 20 -32.22 8.97 38.22
C ARG A 20 -32.37 9.15 36.71
N GLU A 21 -31.26 9.32 36.00
CA GLU A 21 -31.24 9.39 34.54
C GLU A 21 -31.85 8.11 33.97
N ARG A 22 -33.13 8.18 33.59
CA ARG A 22 -33.81 7.08 32.91
C ARG A 22 -33.50 7.22 31.43
N ILE A 23 -32.47 6.49 30.98
CA ILE A 23 -32.23 6.29 29.56
C ILE A 23 -33.54 5.75 28.96
N GLY A 24 -34.22 6.60 28.19
CA GLY A 24 -35.49 6.24 27.57
C GLY A 24 -35.29 5.10 26.57
N LYS A 25 -36.27 4.20 26.45
CA LYS A 25 -36.23 3.05 25.52
C LYS A 25 -35.87 3.48 24.07
N PHE A 26 -36.25 4.69 23.68
CA PHE A 26 -35.89 5.29 22.39
C PHE A 26 -34.38 5.53 22.23
N SER A 27 -33.71 6.02 23.28
CA SER A 27 -32.25 6.20 23.27
C SER A 27 -31.51 4.87 23.12
N LEU A 28 -31.98 3.81 23.79
CA LEU A 28 -31.43 2.46 23.61
C LEU A 28 -31.62 1.91 22.19
N LEU A 29 -32.78 2.15 21.55
CA LEU A 29 -33.01 1.75 20.17
C LEU A 29 -32.10 2.48 19.19
N VAL A 30 -31.91 3.80 19.37
CA VAL A 30 -31.02 4.60 18.53
C VAL A 30 -29.56 4.17 18.69
N ILE A 31 -29.10 3.93 19.92
CA ILE A 31 -27.75 3.42 20.18
C ILE A 31 -27.58 2.03 19.56
N GLY A 32 -28.56 1.12 19.72
CA GLY A 32 -28.53 -0.21 19.13
C GLY A 32 -28.47 -0.19 17.59
N ALA A 33 -29.25 0.68 16.95
CA ALA A 33 -29.22 0.86 15.50
C ALA A 33 -27.88 1.43 15.02
N PHE A 34 -27.30 2.38 15.77
CA PHE A 34 -25.99 2.97 15.45
C PHE A 34 -24.86 1.94 15.56
N VAL A 35 -24.89 1.09 16.60
CA VAL A 35 -23.94 -0.02 16.76
C VAL A 35 -24.10 -1.04 15.62
N LEU A 36 -25.33 -1.40 15.25
CA LEU A 36 -25.58 -2.30 14.11
C LEU A 36 -25.07 -1.72 12.79
N LEU A 37 -25.21 -0.41 12.58
CA LEU A 37 -24.71 0.28 11.39
C LEU A 37 -23.17 0.23 11.35
N ILE A 38 -22.50 0.51 12.47
CA ILE A 38 -21.04 0.40 12.57
C ILE A 38 -20.57 -1.03 12.27
N VAL A 39 -21.22 -2.04 12.88
CA VAL A 39 -20.90 -3.45 12.64
C VAL A 39 -21.14 -3.82 11.19
N SER A 40 -22.22 -3.33 10.56
CA SER A 40 -22.52 -3.58 9.16
C SER A 40 -21.49 -2.94 8.22
N LEU A 41 -21.08 -1.69 8.47
CA LEU A 41 -20.03 -1.02 7.69
C LEU A 41 -18.68 -1.75 7.84
N PHE A 42 -18.33 -2.15 9.05
CA PHE A 42 -17.08 -2.87 9.33
C PHE A 42 -17.09 -4.27 8.72
N ALA A 43 -18.24 -4.95 8.73
CA ALA A 43 -18.42 -6.27 8.11
C ALA A 43 -18.49 -6.20 6.57
N TRP A 44 -18.91 -5.08 5.99
CA TRP A 44 -18.97 -4.89 4.53
C TRP A 44 -17.58 -4.64 3.91
N HIS A 45 -16.69 -3.99 4.65
CA HIS A 45 -15.31 -3.70 4.19
C HIS A 45 -14.53 -4.93 3.70
N PRO A 46 -14.42 -6.06 4.43
CA PRO A 46 -13.69 -7.23 3.97
C PRO A 46 -14.34 -7.93 2.75
N MET A 47 -15.67 -7.87 2.63
CA MET A 47 -16.37 -8.46 1.49
C MET A 47 -16.14 -7.64 0.21
N ALA A 48 -16.16 -6.31 0.33
CA ALA A 48 -15.87 -5.40 -0.78
C ALA A 48 -14.41 -5.50 -1.27
N THR A 49 -13.44 -5.70 -0.37
CA THR A 49 -12.03 -5.88 -0.75
C THR A 49 -11.78 -7.22 -1.45
N ALA A 50 -12.43 -8.30 -1.02
CA ALA A 50 -12.33 -9.60 -1.67
C ALA A 50 -12.85 -9.58 -3.12
N VAL A 51 -14.03 -8.99 -3.36
CA VAL A 51 -14.59 -8.85 -4.72
C VAL A 51 -13.70 -7.99 -5.61
N ARG A 52 -13.17 -6.88 -5.08
CA ARG A 52 -12.23 -6.02 -5.80
C ARG A 52 -10.95 -6.76 -6.17
N GLY A 53 -10.42 -7.61 -5.28
CA GLY A 53 -9.24 -8.44 -5.54
C GLY A 53 -9.46 -9.41 -6.69
N VAL A 54 -10.58 -10.15 -6.71
CA VAL A 54 -10.90 -11.09 -7.80
C VAL A 54 -11.03 -10.35 -9.15
N LEU A 55 -11.70 -9.21 -9.16
CA LEU A 55 -11.79 -8.38 -10.36
C LEU A 55 -10.42 -7.85 -10.78
N ALA A 56 -9.60 -7.38 -9.84
CA ALA A 56 -8.26 -6.87 -10.11
C ALA A 56 -7.39 -7.93 -10.79
N ARG A 57 -7.42 -9.18 -10.30
CA ARG A 57 -6.71 -10.32 -10.91
C ARG A 57 -7.16 -10.62 -12.33
N ARG A 58 -8.47 -10.55 -12.60
CA ARG A 58 -8.99 -10.69 -13.96
C ARG A 58 -8.42 -9.61 -14.89
N ASN A 59 -8.41 -8.35 -14.45
CA ASN A 59 -7.83 -7.26 -15.25
C ASN A 59 -6.30 -7.40 -15.38
N ALA A 60 -5.60 -7.91 -14.35
CA ALA A 60 -4.17 -8.17 -14.41
C ALA A 60 -3.83 -9.23 -15.48
N LYS A 61 -4.61 -10.31 -15.56
CA LYS A 61 -4.48 -11.32 -16.62
C LYS A 61 -4.76 -10.73 -18.00
N GLU A 62 -5.79 -9.91 -18.14
CA GLU A 62 -6.08 -9.22 -19.39
C GLU A 62 -4.95 -8.26 -19.79
N ALA A 63 -4.37 -7.54 -18.83
CA ALA A 63 -3.22 -6.68 -19.06
C ALA A 63 -2.00 -7.47 -19.54
N GLN A 64 -1.72 -8.63 -18.95
CA GLN A 64 -0.63 -9.51 -19.39
C GLN A 64 -0.87 -10.03 -20.81
N GLN A 65 -2.10 -10.46 -21.12
CA GLN A 65 -2.46 -10.92 -22.47
C GLN A 65 -2.33 -9.80 -23.50
N ALA A 66 -2.82 -8.60 -23.20
CA ALA A 66 -2.70 -7.45 -24.07
C ALA A 66 -1.24 -7.00 -24.25
N THR A 67 -0.43 -7.07 -23.19
CA THR A 67 1.01 -6.80 -23.25
C THR A 67 1.72 -7.82 -24.16
N ALA A 68 1.38 -9.11 -24.04
CA ALA A 68 1.91 -10.16 -24.91
C ALA A 68 1.46 -9.97 -26.37
N ALA A 69 0.23 -9.50 -26.58
CA ALA A 69 -0.31 -9.16 -27.89
C ALA A 69 0.22 -7.82 -28.45
N LYS A 70 1.04 -7.08 -27.70
CA LYS A 70 1.55 -5.73 -28.03
C LYS A 70 0.45 -4.69 -28.27
N ASP A 71 -0.74 -4.91 -27.71
CA ASP A 71 -1.81 -3.91 -27.68
C ASP A 71 -1.60 -2.99 -26.47
N TRP A 72 -0.80 -1.93 -26.67
CA TRP A 72 -0.39 -1.03 -25.60
C TRP A 72 -1.55 -0.23 -25.01
N VAL A 73 -2.55 0.12 -25.82
CA VAL A 73 -3.72 0.88 -25.37
C VAL A 73 -4.54 0.02 -24.41
N LYS A 74 -4.86 -1.20 -24.84
CA LYS A 74 -5.62 -2.13 -24.01
C LYS A 74 -4.84 -2.56 -22.77
N ALA A 75 -3.53 -2.83 -22.91
CA ALA A 75 -2.67 -3.18 -21.79
C ALA A 75 -2.62 -2.06 -20.74
N HIS A 76 -2.45 -0.81 -21.17
CA HIS A 76 -2.41 0.34 -20.26
C HIS A 76 -3.73 0.54 -19.53
N GLN A 77 -4.87 0.40 -20.22
CA GLN A 77 -6.19 0.50 -19.61
C GLN A 77 -6.41 -0.62 -18.58
N ALA A 78 -6.15 -1.87 -18.97
CA ALA A 78 -6.34 -3.04 -18.10
C ALA A 78 -5.45 -2.98 -16.85
N VAL A 79 -4.18 -2.58 -17.00
CA VAL A 79 -3.25 -2.49 -15.87
C VAL A 79 -3.62 -1.35 -14.92
N THR A 80 -4.10 -0.23 -15.46
CA THR A 80 -4.58 0.91 -14.66
C THR A 80 -5.80 0.52 -13.82
N LEU A 81 -6.76 -0.19 -14.43
CA LEU A 81 -7.94 -0.70 -13.73
C LEU A 81 -7.58 -1.74 -12.66
N ALA A 82 -6.63 -2.62 -12.95
CA ALA A 82 -6.13 -3.59 -11.97
C ALA A 82 -5.53 -2.89 -10.75
N ARG A 83 -4.65 -1.90 -10.99
CA ARG A 83 -4.00 -1.10 -9.95
C ARG A 83 -4.98 -0.30 -9.08
N GLN A 84 -6.00 0.31 -9.68
CA GLN A 84 -7.01 1.06 -8.92
C GLN A 84 -7.81 0.17 -7.96
N ARG A 85 -8.03 -1.09 -8.33
CA ARG A 85 -8.86 -2.02 -7.55
C ARG A 85 -8.09 -2.71 -6.43
N ALA A 86 -6.87 -3.17 -6.72
CA ALA A 86 -6.03 -3.85 -5.74
C ALA A 86 -4.54 -3.55 -6.01
N PRO A 87 -4.03 -2.38 -5.61
CA PRO A 87 -2.65 -1.98 -5.88
C PRO A 87 -1.63 -2.86 -5.17
N GLU A 88 -2.04 -3.49 -4.07
CA GLU A 88 -1.20 -4.34 -3.23
C GLU A 88 -1.37 -5.84 -3.52
N ASP A 89 -2.16 -6.22 -4.52
CA ASP A 89 -2.29 -7.62 -4.94
C ASP A 89 -1.07 -8.03 -5.79
N GLU A 90 -0.56 -9.23 -5.54
CA GLU A 90 0.67 -9.72 -6.17
C GLU A 90 0.52 -9.85 -7.68
N GLU A 91 -0.59 -10.41 -8.18
CA GLU A 91 -0.81 -10.58 -9.63
C GLU A 91 -0.88 -9.23 -10.34
N VAL A 92 -1.43 -8.22 -9.67
CA VAL A 92 -1.50 -6.84 -10.18
C VAL A 92 -0.11 -6.23 -10.26
N MET A 93 0.74 -6.42 -9.24
CA MET A 93 2.14 -5.98 -9.29
C MET A 93 2.90 -6.67 -10.43
N LEU A 94 2.70 -7.98 -10.63
CA LEU A 94 3.33 -8.72 -11.72
C LEU A 94 2.89 -8.22 -13.10
N ALA A 95 1.60 -7.90 -13.27
CA ALA A 95 1.11 -7.31 -14.52
C ALA A 95 1.72 -5.92 -14.77
N MET A 96 1.87 -5.09 -13.73
CA MET A 96 2.58 -3.80 -13.82
C MET A 96 4.06 -3.99 -14.20
N VAL A 97 4.76 -4.93 -13.55
CA VAL A 97 6.17 -5.25 -13.87
C VAL A 97 6.30 -5.71 -15.32
N ALA A 98 5.44 -6.61 -15.78
CA ALA A 98 5.46 -7.10 -17.16
C ALA A 98 5.24 -5.97 -18.17
N PHE A 99 4.24 -5.12 -17.92
CA PHE A 99 3.96 -3.97 -18.78
C PHE A 99 5.15 -3.00 -18.83
N LEU A 100 5.65 -2.56 -17.68
CA LEU A 100 6.76 -1.59 -17.59
C LEU A 100 8.08 -2.13 -18.14
N LYS A 101 8.35 -3.43 -17.96
CA LYS A 101 9.53 -4.09 -18.53
C LYS A 101 9.52 -4.05 -20.04
N VAL A 102 8.35 -4.24 -20.66
CA VAL A 102 8.22 -4.28 -22.13
C VAL A 102 8.16 -2.89 -22.73
N THR A 103 7.46 -1.94 -22.10
CA THR A 103 7.35 -0.57 -22.62
C THR A 103 8.58 0.29 -22.32
N GLY A 104 9.33 -0.02 -21.26
CA GLY A 104 10.47 0.77 -20.80
C GLY A 104 10.12 2.19 -20.35
N SER A 105 8.83 2.50 -20.18
CA SER A 105 8.33 3.87 -20.03
C SER A 105 8.67 4.51 -18.68
N ASP A 106 8.85 3.70 -17.64
CA ASP A 106 9.15 4.18 -16.28
C ASP A 106 10.06 3.18 -15.54
N PRO A 107 11.40 3.32 -15.68
CA PRO A 107 12.35 2.45 -14.99
C PRO A 107 12.31 2.65 -13.46
N GLY A 108 11.97 3.85 -12.99
CA GLY A 108 11.84 4.13 -11.56
C GLY A 108 10.65 3.39 -10.95
N GLY A 109 9.49 3.46 -11.61
CA GLY A 109 8.30 2.70 -11.24
C GLY A 109 8.51 1.20 -11.30
N LEU A 110 9.22 0.70 -12.33
CA LEU A 110 9.57 -0.72 -12.43
C LEU A 110 10.38 -1.19 -11.22
N ALA A 111 11.42 -0.44 -10.84
CA ALA A 111 12.22 -0.75 -9.65
C ALA A 111 11.38 -0.75 -8.37
N GLN A 112 10.46 0.21 -8.21
CA GLN A 112 9.58 0.29 -7.04
C GLN A 112 8.64 -0.93 -6.93
N TYR A 113 8.01 -1.36 -8.03
CA TYR A 113 7.15 -2.54 -8.00
C TYR A 113 7.93 -3.82 -7.67
N LEU A 114 9.13 -3.99 -8.24
CA LEU A 114 9.99 -5.14 -7.92
C LEU A 114 10.44 -5.13 -6.45
N GLN A 115 10.75 -3.97 -5.86
CA GLN A 115 11.05 -3.86 -4.43
C GLN A 115 9.85 -4.23 -3.55
N ARG A 116 8.63 -3.78 -3.89
CA ARG A 116 7.42 -4.16 -3.15
C ARG A 116 7.12 -5.65 -3.28
N LEU A 117 7.32 -6.21 -4.46
CA LEU A 117 7.14 -7.64 -4.72
C LEU A 117 8.12 -8.49 -3.90
N LYS A 118 9.36 -8.02 -3.74
CA LYS A 118 10.39 -8.66 -2.87
C LYS A 118 9.95 -8.83 -1.42
N VAL A 119 9.11 -7.92 -0.90
CA VAL A 119 8.57 -8.00 0.47
C VAL A 119 7.51 -9.11 0.58
N LYS A 120 6.76 -9.38 -0.49
CA LYS A 120 5.69 -10.39 -0.52
C LYS A 120 6.23 -11.78 -0.81
N ARG A 121 7.19 -11.88 -1.72
CA ARG A 121 7.83 -13.13 -2.11
C ARG A 121 9.30 -12.92 -2.49
N PRO A 122 10.14 -13.95 -2.39
CA PRO A 122 11.45 -13.90 -2.99
C PRO A 122 11.33 -13.60 -4.50
N LEU A 123 12.19 -12.70 -4.98
CA LEU A 123 12.33 -12.45 -6.41
C LEU A 123 13.08 -13.60 -7.07
N THR A 124 12.73 -13.88 -8.31
CA THR A 124 13.53 -14.75 -9.17
C THR A 124 14.81 -14.01 -9.58
N ALA A 125 15.84 -14.76 -9.97
CA ALA A 125 17.08 -14.17 -10.44
C ALA A 125 16.92 -13.21 -11.63
N GLU A 126 15.99 -13.51 -12.54
CA GLU A 126 15.68 -12.64 -13.67
C GLU A 126 15.05 -11.32 -13.18
N GLU A 127 14.18 -11.38 -12.19
CA GLU A 127 13.56 -10.20 -11.57
C GLU A 127 14.58 -9.38 -10.77
N GLU A 128 15.54 -10.02 -10.09
CA GLU A 128 16.64 -9.33 -9.40
C GLU A 128 17.57 -8.61 -10.39
N LEU A 129 17.90 -9.25 -11.51
CA LEU A 129 18.65 -8.59 -12.59
C LEU A 129 17.86 -7.43 -13.21
N THR A 130 16.55 -7.63 -13.43
CA THR A 130 15.65 -6.58 -13.94
C THR A 130 15.58 -5.40 -12.98
N LEU A 131 15.52 -5.65 -11.67
CA LEU A 131 15.58 -4.64 -10.63
C LEU A 131 16.89 -3.86 -10.69
N GLY A 132 18.03 -4.56 -10.78
CA GLY A 132 19.35 -3.93 -10.91
C GLY A 132 19.41 -2.98 -12.11
N ARG A 133 18.96 -3.44 -13.29
CA ARG A 133 18.94 -2.60 -14.52
C ARG A 133 18.01 -1.39 -14.35
N ALA A 134 16.82 -1.59 -13.80
CA ALA A 134 15.85 -0.52 -13.57
C ALA A 134 16.40 0.54 -12.59
N LEU A 135 17.16 0.13 -11.57
CA LEU A 135 17.84 1.02 -10.64
C LEU A 135 18.95 1.83 -11.33
N ILE A 136 19.73 1.21 -12.22
CA ILE A 136 20.74 1.92 -13.02
C ILE A 136 20.08 2.94 -13.94
N SER A 137 19.05 2.54 -14.69
CA SER A 137 18.32 3.42 -15.61
C SER A 137 17.61 4.58 -14.89
N SER A 138 17.28 4.43 -13.61
CA SER A 138 16.71 5.50 -12.77
C SER A 138 17.76 6.31 -12.00
N GLY A 139 19.06 6.07 -12.23
CA GLY A 139 20.16 6.80 -11.60
C GLY A 139 20.52 6.34 -10.17
N LYS A 140 19.86 5.30 -9.66
CA LYS A 140 20.09 4.73 -8.31
C LYS A 140 21.20 3.68 -8.34
N THR A 141 22.41 4.12 -8.69
CA THR A 141 23.57 3.24 -8.90
C THR A 141 24.06 2.55 -7.61
N LYS A 142 23.90 3.19 -6.45
CA LYS A 142 24.22 2.58 -5.14
C LYS A 142 23.32 1.37 -4.86
N ASP A 143 22.01 1.55 -4.97
CA ASP A 143 21.03 0.48 -4.78
C ASP A 143 21.22 -0.66 -5.79
N ALA A 144 21.59 -0.34 -7.04
CA ALA A 144 21.87 -1.34 -8.06
C ALA A 144 23.09 -2.23 -7.70
N ARG A 145 24.12 -1.65 -7.08
CA ARG A 145 25.30 -2.40 -6.62
C ARG A 145 24.93 -3.37 -5.50
N GLU A 146 24.13 -2.93 -4.53
CA GLU A 146 23.65 -3.83 -3.48
C GLU A 146 22.83 -4.99 -4.03
N VAL A 147 22.04 -4.76 -5.08
CA VAL A 147 21.29 -5.83 -5.76
C VAL A 147 22.27 -6.82 -6.40
N TYR A 148 23.31 -6.34 -7.08
CA TYR A 148 24.33 -7.21 -7.68
C TYR A 148 25.08 -8.05 -6.63
N GLU A 149 25.48 -7.46 -5.51
CA GLU A 149 26.20 -8.17 -4.44
C GLU A 149 25.38 -9.29 -3.79
N LYS A 150 24.05 -9.15 -3.81
CA LYS A 150 23.11 -10.15 -3.27
C LYS A 150 22.77 -11.26 -4.27
N LEU A 151 23.16 -11.12 -5.55
CA LEU A 151 22.90 -12.15 -6.55
C LEU A 151 23.71 -13.43 -6.25
N PRO A 152 23.12 -14.62 -6.45
CA PRO A 152 23.85 -15.87 -6.39
C PRO A 152 25.09 -15.85 -7.30
N LEU A 153 26.20 -16.43 -6.82
CA LEU A 153 27.48 -16.48 -7.55
C LEU A 153 27.34 -17.01 -8.98
N LYS A 154 26.45 -17.99 -9.20
CA LYS A 154 26.16 -18.54 -10.54
C LYS A 154 25.62 -17.51 -11.52
N GLN A 155 24.87 -16.50 -11.06
CA GLN A 155 24.26 -15.47 -11.93
C GLN A 155 25.12 -14.20 -11.99
N SER A 156 25.82 -13.88 -10.90
CA SER A 156 26.83 -12.82 -10.88
C SER A 156 27.97 -13.09 -11.88
N THR A 157 28.38 -14.34 -12.05
CA THR A 157 29.45 -14.75 -12.98
C THR A 157 28.98 -14.99 -14.42
N GLN A 158 27.67 -14.97 -14.67
CA GLN A 158 27.12 -15.09 -16.02
C GLN A 158 27.09 -13.72 -16.71
N GLN A 159 27.04 -13.72 -18.04
CA GLN A 159 26.99 -12.50 -18.87
C GLN A 159 26.01 -11.44 -18.35
N PRO A 160 24.75 -11.77 -17.95
CA PRO A 160 23.81 -10.76 -17.47
C PRO A 160 24.24 -10.08 -16.16
N GLY A 161 24.94 -10.79 -15.28
CA GLY A 161 25.49 -10.23 -14.05
C GLY A 161 26.70 -9.34 -14.34
N LEU A 162 27.60 -9.79 -15.22
CA LEU A 162 28.77 -9.02 -15.61
C LEU A 162 28.40 -7.74 -16.38
N GLU A 163 27.39 -7.80 -17.25
CA GLU A 163 26.79 -6.63 -17.91
C GLU A 163 26.19 -5.66 -16.90
N LEU A 164 25.50 -6.18 -15.87
CA LEU A 164 24.98 -5.33 -14.82
C LEU A 164 26.13 -4.63 -14.09
N LEU A 165 27.18 -5.35 -13.71
CA LEU A 165 28.35 -4.78 -13.04
C LEU A 165 29.06 -3.72 -13.91
N SER A 166 29.25 -3.98 -15.20
CA SER A 166 29.91 -3.04 -16.11
C SER A 166 29.09 -1.78 -16.37
N SER A 167 27.75 -1.90 -16.33
CA SER A 167 26.84 -0.76 -16.47
C SER A 167 26.69 0.10 -15.22
N ILE A 168 27.23 -0.33 -14.06
CA ILE A 168 27.30 0.49 -12.85
C ILE A 168 28.52 1.41 -12.98
N PRO A 169 28.34 2.75 -13.09
CA PRO A 169 29.47 3.66 -13.16
C PRO A 169 30.34 3.53 -11.91
N SER A 170 31.67 3.46 -12.07
CA SER A 170 32.64 3.39 -10.98
C SER A 170 32.67 4.65 -10.08
N SER A 171 31.88 5.68 -10.38
CA SER A 171 31.91 6.98 -9.72
C SER A 171 31.04 7.03 -8.46
N ASN A 172 31.53 6.42 -7.36
CA ASN A 172 31.28 6.96 -6.01
C ASN A 172 32.28 6.45 -4.95
N VAL A 173 33.57 6.32 -5.31
CA VAL A 173 34.68 6.07 -4.36
C VAL A 173 35.32 7.39 -3.90
N GLY A 174 34.59 8.51 -3.92
CA GLY A 174 35.19 9.78 -3.52
C GLY A 174 34.20 10.91 -3.42
N ASN A 175 33.50 11.01 -2.28
CA ASN A 175 33.19 12.30 -1.67
C ASN A 175 32.80 12.14 -0.19
N SER A 176 33.70 11.59 0.60
CA SER A 176 33.63 11.59 2.07
C SER A 176 34.91 12.17 2.67
N LEU A 177 35.39 13.28 2.10
CA LEU A 177 36.43 14.13 2.69
C LEU A 177 36.27 15.54 2.10
N ILE A 178 35.39 16.36 2.68
CA ILE A 178 35.65 17.72 3.19
C ILE A 178 34.62 17.97 4.29
#